data_AF-F0ZK91-F1
#
_entry.id   AF-F0ZK91-F1
#
_cell.length_a   1.000
_cell.length_b   1.000
_cell.length_c   1.000
_cell.angle_alpha   90.00
_cell.angle_beta   90.00
_cell.angle_gamma   90.00
#
_symmetry.space_group_name_H-M   'P 1'
#
loop_
_entity.id
_entity.type
_entity.pdbx_description
1 polymer ?
#
loop_
_entity_poly.entity_id
_entity_poly.type
_entity_poly.pdbx_seq_one_letter_code
_entity_poly.pdbx_strand_id
1 'polypeptide(L)'
;MRFIPLLIILFLLKSAIVFADYEYAICNMVPVDKNSPSINGSIQIYKDLDIESNTKFLFEFSSINGLLDGDYGVSIQTYGYPVSNLGGVFNPANVEKSCPGFQDSMAGALYDIYMYNGAVSSSFSYQLPLLSGENSIIGRSIVFYNGSVCPNNLARLSVQSSVQSVTSVIASCVIGYGNDTTRPESLIGVNKASAPALSVNAIAVLQTTSSSNDAITGQVSFVKVEGGVQVTSKINGLGKEAHGFHIHSFGQLSTNGSALGGHWATTGQTHSLPSTLQNSNTRHYGDLGNICAFDSAYKNAYYNFTTNYISIQGVYGRGFAVHASRDLGDSNVGGARILQGVIAIVNPSTSTNVNTPPTPDFAFDNICAEGAFNGETNSTSSGSGSESESENSSSQLVSSLFILGLFSSLFVLLF
;
A
#
# COMPACT_ATOMS: atom_id res chain seq x y z
N MET A 1 41.41 -60.61 17.35
CA MET A 1 41.12 -59.51 16.40
C MET A 1 39.77 -58.92 16.77
N ARG A 2 39.75 -57.72 17.37
CA ARG A 2 38.52 -57.02 17.76
C ARG A 2 38.11 -56.10 16.60
N PHE A 3 36.99 -56.39 15.95
CA PHE A 3 36.38 -55.49 14.97
C PHE A 3 35.45 -54.53 15.69
N ILE A 4 35.80 -53.26 15.65
CA ILE A 4 34.95 -52.11 16.00
C ILE A 4 34.07 -51.85 14.77
N PRO A 5 32.73 -51.87 14.85
CA PRO A 5 31.92 -51.27 13.80
C PRO A 5 31.85 -49.76 14.07
N LEU A 6 32.47 -49.05 13.13
CA LEU A 6 32.47 -47.61 12.95
C LEU A 6 31.01 -47.10 12.92
N LEU A 7 30.58 -46.45 14.00
CA LEU A 7 29.33 -45.70 14.05
C LEU A 7 29.51 -44.43 13.19
N ILE A 8 29.14 -44.50 11.91
CA ILE A 8 29.03 -43.33 11.05
C ILE A 8 27.80 -42.55 11.52
N ILE A 9 27.99 -41.64 12.47
CA ILE A 9 27.03 -40.58 12.75
C ILE A 9 27.15 -39.59 11.59
N LEU A 10 26.28 -39.74 10.59
CA LEU A 10 26.06 -38.70 9.59
C LEU A 10 25.25 -37.59 10.28
N PHE A 11 25.95 -36.66 10.95
CA PHE A 11 25.37 -35.39 11.36
C PHE A 11 25.03 -34.61 10.09
N LEU A 12 23.80 -34.79 9.58
CA LEU A 12 23.17 -33.81 8.72
C LEU A 12 22.86 -32.58 9.58
N LEU A 13 23.88 -31.77 9.82
CA LEU A 13 23.68 -30.35 10.09
C LEU A 13 23.04 -29.79 8.81
N LYS A 14 21.69 -29.84 8.74
CA LYS A 14 20.96 -28.80 8.03
C LYS A 14 21.34 -27.51 8.77
N SER A 15 22.39 -26.85 8.30
CA SER A 15 22.59 -25.43 8.53
C SER A 15 21.34 -24.77 7.96
N ALA A 16 20.33 -24.59 8.80
CA ALA A 16 19.30 -23.62 8.53
C ALA A 16 20.06 -22.31 8.48
N ILE A 17 20.31 -21.82 7.26
CA ILE A 17 20.77 -20.45 7.08
C ILE A 17 19.60 -19.62 7.62
N VAL A 18 19.74 -19.17 8.85
CA VAL A 18 18.86 -18.15 9.41
C VAL A 18 19.24 -16.91 8.63
N PHE A 19 18.44 -16.58 7.62
CA PHE A 19 18.58 -15.30 6.95
C PHE A 19 18.18 -14.22 7.94
N ALA A 20 19.00 -13.17 8.03
CA ALA A 20 18.65 -11.92 8.71
C ALA A 20 17.23 -11.52 8.31
N ASP A 21 16.41 -11.01 9.21
CA ASP A 21 15.19 -10.33 8.80
C ASP A 21 15.51 -8.86 8.46
N TYR A 22 14.64 -8.15 7.75
CA TYR A 22 14.86 -6.75 7.38
C TYR A 22 13.63 -5.91 7.66
N GLU A 23 13.77 -4.60 7.66
CA GLU A 23 12.64 -3.67 7.62
C GLU A 23 12.72 -2.87 6.32
N TYR A 24 11.61 -2.79 5.58
CA TYR A 24 11.56 -2.08 4.31
C TYR A 24 10.25 -1.32 4.13
N ALA A 25 10.39 -0.03 3.84
CA ALA A 25 9.35 0.88 3.44
C ALA A 25 9.77 1.65 2.20
N ILE A 26 8.78 2.25 1.54
CA ILE A 26 9.00 3.09 0.37
C ILE A 26 8.05 4.27 0.37
N CYS A 27 8.50 5.38 -0.21
CA CYS A 27 7.73 6.61 -0.31
C CYS A 27 7.77 7.06 -1.77
N ASN A 28 6.72 6.77 -2.53
CA ASN A 28 6.61 7.20 -3.93
C ASN A 28 6.13 8.65 -3.99
N MET A 29 6.89 9.50 -4.69
CA MET A 29 6.58 10.92 -4.80
C MET A 29 5.26 11.12 -5.57
N VAL A 30 4.39 11.96 -4.99
CA VAL A 30 3.13 12.38 -5.63
C VAL A 30 3.11 13.92 -5.63
N PRO A 31 2.77 14.57 -6.76
CA PRO A 31 2.61 16.02 -6.79
C PRO A 31 1.56 16.48 -5.77
N VAL A 32 1.85 17.53 -5.00
CA VAL A 32 0.94 18.07 -3.98
C VAL A 32 -0.24 18.79 -4.64
N ASP A 33 0.02 19.48 -5.74
CA ASP A 33 -0.99 20.05 -6.63
C ASP A 33 -0.45 20.20 -8.07
N LYS A 34 -1.29 20.70 -8.98
CA LYS A 34 -0.96 20.86 -10.41
C LYS A 34 0.11 21.93 -10.69
N ASN A 35 0.35 22.84 -9.74
CA ASN A 35 1.30 23.94 -9.87
C ASN A 35 2.61 23.65 -9.13
N SER A 36 2.65 22.57 -8.36
CA SER A 36 3.82 22.14 -7.60
C SER A 36 4.91 21.60 -8.53
N PRO A 37 6.19 21.79 -8.17
CA PRO A 37 7.29 21.13 -8.86
C PRO A 37 7.07 19.61 -8.91
N SER A 38 7.46 18.99 -10.03
CA SER A 38 7.30 17.55 -10.22
C SER A 38 8.60 16.85 -9.84
N ILE A 39 8.55 16.09 -8.76
CA ILE A 39 9.58 15.12 -8.39
C ILE A 39 9.00 13.74 -8.69
N ASN A 40 9.54 13.03 -9.66
CA ASN A 40 9.12 11.67 -9.98
C ASN A 40 10.16 10.69 -9.48
N GLY A 41 9.70 9.65 -8.79
CA GLY A 41 10.56 8.61 -8.24
C GLY A 41 10.13 8.23 -6.83
N SER A 42 11.06 7.65 -6.08
CA SER A 42 10.80 7.12 -4.75
C SER A 42 11.96 7.32 -3.79
N ILE A 43 11.63 7.21 -2.50
CA ILE A 43 12.61 7.10 -1.43
C ILE A 43 12.46 5.69 -0.86
N GLN A 44 13.49 4.87 -1.03
CA GLN A 44 13.57 3.57 -0.37
C GLN A 44 14.09 3.76 1.05
N ILE A 45 13.42 3.17 2.04
CA ILE A 45 13.74 3.32 3.45
C ILE A 45 13.88 1.93 4.06
N TYR A 46 15.08 1.57 4.50
CA TYR A 46 15.32 0.19 4.92
C TYR A 46 16.36 0.05 6.02
N LYS A 47 16.33 -1.11 6.65
CA LYS A 47 17.29 -1.52 7.66
C LYS A 47 17.50 -3.04 7.57
N ASP A 48 18.74 -3.46 7.41
CA ASP A 48 19.14 -4.85 7.61
C ASP A 48 19.31 -5.11 9.12
N LEU A 49 18.56 -6.04 9.69
CA LEU A 49 18.51 -6.20 11.15
C LEU A 49 19.74 -6.91 11.74
N ASP A 50 20.56 -7.56 10.91
CA ASP A 50 21.76 -8.25 11.38
C ASP A 50 23.01 -7.36 11.28
N ILE A 51 23.03 -6.43 10.32
CA ILE A 51 24.25 -5.70 9.95
C ILE A 51 24.15 -4.21 10.30
N GLU A 52 22.94 -3.64 10.36
CA GLU A 52 22.77 -2.19 10.45
C GLU A 52 22.07 -1.77 11.75
N SER A 53 22.66 -0.82 12.47
CA SER A 53 21.99 -0.14 13.58
C SER A 53 21.01 0.94 13.10
N ASN A 54 21.27 1.48 11.90
CA ASN A 54 20.66 2.69 11.39
C ASN A 54 19.73 2.39 10.22
N THR A 55 18.66 3.17 10.11
CA THR A 55 17.76 3.20 8.96
C THR A 55 18.41 3.97 7.82
N LYS A 56 18.48 3.36 6.64
CA LYS A 56 18.99 3.96 5.39
C LYS A 56 17.87 4.57 4.57
N PHE A 57 18.19 5.67 3.90
CA PHE A 57 17.34 6.35 2.94
C PHE A 57 18.06 6.46 1.61
N LEU A 58 17.48 5.88 0.57
CA LEU A 58 17.99 5.91 -0.79
C LEU A 58 16.99 6.66 -1.68
N PHE A 59 17.43 7.78 -2.24
CA PHE A 59 16.64 8.65 -3.10
C PHE A 59 16.82 8.23 -4.56
N GLU A 60 15.75 7.75 -5.18
CA GLU A 60 15.73 7.27 -6.57
C GLU A 60 14.76 8.11 -7.38
N PHE A 61 15.18 9.33 -7.69
CA PHE A 61 14.39 10.24 -8.51
C PHE A 61 14.73 10.04 -9.99
N SER A 62 13.70 9.73 -10.78
CA SER A 62 13.82 9.51 -12.23
C SER A 62 13.74 10.80 -13.02
N SER A 63 13.05 11.82 -12.49
CA SER A 63 13.06 13.18 -13.04
C SER A 63 12.66 14.20 -12.00
N ILE A 64 13.24 15.39 -12.09
CA ILE A 64 12.92 16.54 -11.26
C ILE A 64 12.70 17.73 -12.20
N ASN A 65 11.50 18.32 -12.17
CA ASN A 65 11.13 19.45 -13.00
C ASN A 65 10.63 20.62 -12.14
N GLY A 66 11.14 21.82 -12.42
CA GLY A 66 10.73 23.04 -11.72
C GLY A 66 11.46 23.28 -10.39
N LEU A 67 12.51 22.52 -10.09
CA LEU A 67 13.41 22.78 -8.96
C LEU A 67 14.80 23.20 -9.48
N LEU A 68 15.39 24.20 -8.84
CA LEU A 68 16.74 24.68 -9.12
C LEU A 68 17.77 23.88 -8.31
N ASP A 69 19.03 23.93 -8.72
CA ASP A 69 20.13 23.41 -7.92
C ASP A 69 20.19 24.14 -6.56
N GLY A 70 20.39 23.38 -5.49
CA GLY A 70 20.41 23.92 -4.13
C GLY A 70 19.94 22.94 -3.06
N ASP A 71 19.92 23.44 -1.82
CA ASP A 71 19.50 22.68 -0.64
C ASP A 71 17.99 22.76 -0.41
N TYR A 72 17.37 21.59 -0.21
CA TYR A 72 15.96 21.44 0.12
C TYR A 72 15.83 20.64 1.40
N GLY A 73 15.17 21.21 2.40
CA GLY A 73 14.91 20.51 3.66
C GLY A 73 13.94 19.36 3.48
N VAL A 74 14.18 18.29 4.22
CA VAL A 74 13.35 17.09 4.21
C VAL A 74 12.98 16.74 5.65
N SER A 75 11.76 16.28 5.88
CA SER A 75 11.37 15.77 7.19
C SER A 75 10.24 14.77 7.08
N ILE A 76 10.12 13.91 8.09
CA ILE A 76 8.95 13.05 8.30
C ILE A 76 8.01 13.75 9.24
N GLN A 77 6.75 13.85 8.83
CA GLN A 77 5.70 14.50 9.60
C GLN A 77 4.97 13.50 10.49
N THR A 78 4.23 14.02 11.47
CA THR A 78 3.47 13.21 12.42
C THR A 78 2.32 12.48 11.73
N TYR A 79 1.65 13.12 10.78
CA TYR A 79 0.59 12.50 9.99
C TYR A 79 1.00 12.40 8.52
N GLY A 80 0.26 11.60 7.73
CA GLY A 80 0.54 11.41 6.31
C GLY A 80 -0.35 12.23 5.37
N TYR A 81 -1.50 12.70 5.84
CA TYR A 81 -2.45 13.47 5.02
C TYR A 81 -3.45 14.27 5.89
N PRO A 82 -3.98 15.42 5.42
CA PRO A 82 -3.61 16.18 4.23
C PRO A 82 -2.33 16.98 4.45
N VAL A 83 -1.67 17.38 3.36
CA VAL A 83 -0.44 18.20 3.40
C VAL A 83 -0.64 19.51 4.16
N SER A 84 -1.86 20.06 4.15
CA SER A 84 -2.22 21.25 4.92
C SER A 84 -2.32 21.03 6.44
N ASN A 85 -2.37 19.78 6.93
CA ASN A 85 -2.53 19.46 8.35
C ASN A 85 -1.75 18.22 8.79
N LEU A 86 -0.44 18.20 8.53
CA LEU A 86 0.44 17.08 8.89
C LEU A 86 0.90 17.06 10.36
N GLY A 87 0.42 18.02 11.17
CA GLY A 87 0.73 18.20 12.58
C GLY A 87 2.08 18.87 12.85
N GLY A 88 3.16 18.37 12.25
CA GLY A 88 4.53 18.84 12.43
C GLY A 88 5.54 17.69 12.35
N VAL A 89 6.84 18.01 12.44
CA VAL A 89 7.93 17.02 12.38
C VAL A 89 7.71 15.94 13.45
N PHE A 90 7.81 14.68 13.05
CA PHE A 90 7.53 13.54 13.93
C PHE A 90 8.49 13.53 15.14
N ASN A 91 7.92 13.64 16.33
CA ASN A 91 8.69 13.85 17.57
C ASN A 91 8.09 13.08 18.76
N PRO A 92 8.16 11.75 18.76
CA PRO A 92 7.58 10.94 19.84
C PRO A 92 8.30 11.13 21.19
N ALA A 93 9.57 11.55 21.16
CA ALA A 93 10.37 11.80 22.37
C ALA A 93 10.17 13.21 22.95
N ASN A 94 9.37 14.07 22.30
CA ASN A 94 9.15 15.46 22.70
C ASN A 94 10.45 16.26 22.92
N VAL A 95 11.41 16.12 22.00
CA VAL A 95 12.70 16.82 22.04
C VAL A 95 12.66 18.11 21.21
N GLU A 96 13.52 19.08 21.53
CA GLU A 96 13.43 20.42 20.95
C GLU A 96 14.20 20.62 19.64
N LYS A 97 15.19 19.78 19.31
CA LYS A 97 16.10 20.04 18.18
C LYS A 97 15.57 19.45 16.87
N SER A 98 15.44 20.27 15.83
CA SER A 98 14.86 19.88 14.55
C SER A 98 15.85 19.43 13.47
N CYS A 99 17.17 19.54 13.70
CA CYS A 99 18.19 19.08 12.75
C CYS A 99 18.83 17.78 13.23
N PRO A 100 19.13 16.82 12.32
CA PRO A 100 19.59 15.49 12.75
C PRO A 100 21.09 15.50 13.04
N GLY A 101 21.59 14.48 13.73
CA GLY A 101 22.99 14.37 14.16
C GLY A 101 23.28 14.83 15.59
N PHE A 102 22.27 15.31 16.33
CA PHE A 102 22.36 15.53 17.78
C PHE A 102 21.67 14.38 18.53
N GLN A 103 22.11 14.11 19.76
CA GLN A 103 21.52 13.07 20.61
C GLN A 103 20.02 13.32 20.91
N ASP A 104 19.55 14.58 20.80
CA ASP A 104 18.17 15.01 21.08
C ASP A 104 17.43 15.53 19.83
N SER A 105 17.77 15.01 18.64
CA SER A 105 17.05 15.36 17.40
C SER A 105 15.67 14.70 17.34
N MET A 106 14.67 15.42 16.82
CA MET A 106 13.35 14.86 16.55
C MET A 106 13.47 13.64 15.63
N ALA A 107 12.71 12.57 15.88
CA ALA A 107 12.81 11.32 15.12
C ALA A 107 12.51 11.49 13.61
N GLY A 108 11.67 12.47 13.25
CA GLY A 108 11.35 12.81 11.87
C GLY A 108 12.21 13.92 11.27
N ALA A 109 13.17 14.47 12.01
CA ALA A 109 14.14 15.40 11.43
C ALA A 109 15.00 14.62 10.42
N LEU A 110 14.97 15.03 9.16
CA LEU A 110 15.92 14.55 8.14
C LEU A 110 16.82 15.72 7.72
N TYR A 111 17.96 15.42 7.10
CA TYR A 111 18.89 16.46 6.63
C TYR A 111 18.32 17.16 5.39
N ASP A 112 18.91 18.30 5.05
CA ASP A 112 18.74 18.87 3.73
C ASP A 112 19.33 17.92 2.68
N ILE A 113 18.67 17.85 1.53
CA ILE A 113 19.22 17.20 0.35
C ILE A 113 19.69 18.25 -0.65
N TYR A 114 20.82 17.98 -1.29
CA TYR A 114 21.31 18.83 -2.37
C TYR A 114 20.79 18.30 -3.70
N MET A 115 20.06 19.15 -4.43
CA MET A 115 19.69 18.90 -5.81
C MET A 115 20.75 19.47 -6.73
N TYR A 116 21.22 18.66 -7.67
CA TYR A 116 22.19 19.05 -8.68
C TYR A 116 21.83 18.44 -10.03
N ASN A 117 21.63 19.30 -11.03
CA ASN A 117 21.36 18.91 -12.40
C ASN A 117 20.20 17.89 -12.52
N GLY A 118 19.12 18.12 -11.77
CA GLY A 118 17.92 17.27 -11.77
C GLY A 118 18.06 15.94 -11.01
N ALA A 119 19.11 15.75 -10.22
CA ALA A 119 19.34 14.57 -9.39
C ALA A 119 19.63 14.95 -7.93
N VAL A 120 19.47 14.00 -7.01
CA VAL A 120 19.84 14.16 -5.59
C VAL A 120 21.19 13.51 -5.35
N SER A 121 22.11 14.22 -4.71
CA SER A 121 23.51 13.78 -4.61
C SER A 121 23.84 12.85 -3.43
N SER A 122 22.87 12.38 -2.65
CA SER A 122 23.18 11.65 -1.41
C SER A 122 22.13 10.64 -0.97
N SER A 123 22.60 9.49 -0.48
CA SER A 123 21.90 8.64 0.47
C SER A 123 22.37 8.97 1.88
N PHE A 124 21.52 8.71 2.88
CA PHE A 124 21.88 8.95 4.27
C PHE A 124 21.37 7.85 5.20
N SER A 125 21.94 7.78 6.40
CA SER A 125 21.63 6.74 7.38
C SER A 125 21.63 7.30 8.80
N TYR A 126 20.57 7.04 9.56
CA TYR A 126 20.36 7.54 10.92
C TYR A 126 19.77 6.47 11.85
N GLN A 127 20.04 6.57 13.15
CA GLN A 127 19.48 5.64 14.13
C GLN A 127 17.95 5.75 14.25
N LEU A 128 17.41 6.96 14.12
CA LEU A 128 15.99 7.24 14.02
C LEU A 128 15.70 7.86 12.65
N PRO A 129 14.55 7.61 12.05
CA PRO A 129 13.35 6.96 12.60
C PRO A 129 13.36 5.41 12.57
N LEU A 130 12.38 4.80 13.24
CA LEU A 130 12.12 3.36 13.24
C LEU A 130 11.04 2.99 12.22
N LEU A 131 11.18 1.82 11.57
CA LEU A 131 10.19 1.27 10.63
C LEU A 131 9.22 0.28 11.29
N SER A 132 9.42 -0.02 12.57
CA SER A 132 8.62 -0.96 13.35
C SER A 132 8.33 -0.45 14.76
N GLY A 133 7.33 -1.07 15.40
CA GLY A 133 6.94 -0.77 16.77
C GLY A 133 6.06 0.48 16.92
N GLU A 134 5.81 0.89 18.16
CA GLU A 134 4.83 1.92 18.50
C GLU A 134 5.06 3.26 17.80
N ASN A 135 6.34 3.60 17.60
CA ASN A 135 6.79 4.86 17.00
C ASN A 135 7.18 4.72 15.52
N SER A 136 6.69 3.69 14.84
CA SER A 136 6.94 3.49 13.41
C SER A 136 6.50 4.69 12.57
N ILE A 137 7.21 4.90 11.46
CA ILE A 137 6.91 5.92 10.43
C ILE A 137 5.96 5.43 9.33
N ILE A 138 5.58 4.16 9.31
CA ILE A 138 4.63 3.62 8.33
C ILE A 138 3.31 4.41 8.38
N GLY A 139 2.82 4.85 7.22
CA GLY A 139 1.61 5.66 7.06
C GLY A 139 1.76 7.15 7.33
N ARG A 140 2.95 7.62 7.74
CA ARG A 140 3.29 9.05 7.84
C ARG A 140 3.80 9.59 6.50
N SER A 141 3.98 10.90 6.37
CA SER A 141 4.53 11.48 5.13
C SER A 141 5.94 12.01 5.29
N ILE A 142 6.75 11.83 4.24
CA ILE A 142 7.94 12.65 4.02
C ILE A 142 7.50 13.92 3.27
N VAL A 143 8.01 15.07 3.69
CA VAL A 143 7.78 16.37 3.04
C VAL A 143 9.10 17.03 2.67
N PHE A 144 9.05 17.75 1.55
CA PHE A 144 10.14 18.56 1.01
C PHE A 144 9.76 20.02 1.09
N TYR A 145 10.68 20.84 1.59
CA TYR A 145 10.48 22.28 1.73
C TYR A 145 11.22 23.04 0.64
N ASN A 146 10.64 24.16 0.21
CA ASN A 146 11.27 25.09 -0.74
C ASN A 146 12.40 25.89 -0.06
N GLY A 147 13.50 25.23 0.27
CA GLY A 147 14.66 25.79 0.93
C GLY A 147 15.21 24.89 2.05
N SER A 148 16.44 25.20 2.46
CA SER A 148 17.13 24.54 3.56
C SER A 148 16.39 24.71 4.89
N VAL A 149 16.24 23.61 5.64
CA VAL A 149 15.70 23.62 7.01
C VAL A 149 16.83 23.43 8.02
N CYS A 150 18.01 22.96 7.58
CA CYS A 150 19.18 22.76 8.43
C CYS A 150 20.47 23.36 7.82
N PRO A 151 20.54 24.68 7.59
CA PRO A 151 21.70 25.28 6.95
C PRO A 151 22.94 25.20 7.86
N ASN A 152 24.01 24.57 7.36
CA ASN A 152 25.38 24.59 7.89
C ASN A 152 25.54 24.37 9.41
N ASN A 153 25.45 23.10 9.84
CA ASN A 153 26.14 22.50 11.02
C ASN A 153 26.44 23.44 12.22
N LEU A 154 25.48 24.17 12.78
CA LEU A 154 25.63 24.82 14.09
C LEU A 154 24.26 25.02 14.75
N ALA A 155 24.03 24.26 15.81
CA ALA A 155 23.09 24.48 16.91
C ALA A 155 22.28 25.80 16.91
N ARG A 156 21.22 25.93 16.09
CA ARG A 156 20.14 26.92 16.28
C ARG A 156 18.89 26.56 15.48
N LEU A 157 18.10 25.64 16.01
CA LEU A 157 16.64 25.65 15.83
C LEU A 157 16.00 25.20 17.15
N SER A 158 16.21 26.00 18.19
CA SER A 158 15.45 25.93 19.44
C SER A 158 14.22 26.81 19.27
N VAL A 159 13.22 26.39 18.51
CA VAL A 159 11.91 27.04 18.62
C VAL A 159 10.80 26.04 18.38
N GLN A 160 10.16 25.68 19.47
CA GLN A 160 8.82 25.13 19.64
C GLN A 160 7.72 26.07 19.06
N SER A 161 8.04 26.82 18.02
CA SER A 161 7.20 27.80 17.36
C SER A 161 7.63 27.79 15.91
N SER A 162 6.96 26.92 15.16
CA SER A 162 6.73 27.12 13.75
C SER A 162 7.94 26.97 12.81
N VAL A 163 7.87 25.93 11.99
CA VAL A 163 8.15 26.10 10.55
C VAL A 163 7.06 27.04 9.96
N GLN A 164 6.91 28.24 10.52
CA GLN A 164 6.14 29.34 9.92
C GLN A 164 7.13 30.48 9.75
N SER A 165 7.67 30.59 8.53
CA SER A 165 7.49 31.81 7.72
C SER A 165 8.32 31.83 6.43
N VAL A 166 9.11 30.80 6.06
CA VAL A 166 10.00 30.95 4.89
C VAL A 166 10.11 29.78 3.89
N THR A 167 9.55 28.59 4.13
CA THR A 167 9.61 27.51 3.13
C THR A 167 8.26 26.81 2.96
N SER A 168 7.70 26.86 1.75
CA SER A 168 6.48 26.14 1.38
C SER A 168 6.77 24.66 1.17
N VAL A 169 5.84 23.76 1.53
CA VAL A 169 5.92 22.35 1.13
C VAL A 169 5.78 22.28 -0.39
N ILE A 170 6.75 21.68 -1.07
CA ILE A 170 6.79 21.56 -2.54
C ILE A 170 6.50 20.15 -3.04
N ALA A 171 6.75 19.16 -2.20
CA ALA A 171 6.49 17.77 -2.50
C ALA A 171 6.24 16.98 -1.22
N SER A 172 5.46 15.91 -1.33
CA SER A 172 5.25 14.96 -0.25
C SER A 172 5.04 13.56 -0.79
N CYS A 173 5.27 12.56 0.06
CA CYS A 173 4.86 11.20 -0.20
C CYS A 173 4.46 10.52 1.10
N VAL A 174 3.56 9.55 1.02
CA VAL A 174 3.17 8.71 2.17
C VAL A 174 4.08 7.49 2.21
N ILE A 175 4.61 7.17 3.38
CA ILE A 175 5.49 6.04 3.62
C ILE A 175 4.64 4.77 3.68
N GLY A 176 4.80 3.90 2.70
CA GLY A 176 4.13 2.61 2.61
C GLY A 176 5.06 1.44 2.89
N TYR A 177 4.49 0.26 3.12
CA TYR A 177 5.24 -0.99 3.11
C TYR A 177 5.91 -1.18 1.74
N GLY A 178 7.22 -1.40 1.73
CA GLY A 178 7.95 -1.65 0.50
C GLY A 178 7.67 -3.06 -0.04
N ASN A 179 7.67 -3.20 -1.36
CA ASN A 179 7.41 -4.48 -2.01
C ASN A 179 8.65 -5.39 -1.98
N ASP A 180 8.49 -6.58 -1.42
CA ASP A 180 9.56 -7.56 -1.24
C ASP A 180 10.24 -7.97 -2.55
N THR A 181 9.57 -7.86 -3.71
CA THR A 181 10.15 -8.20 -5.01
C THR A 181 11.02 -7.10 -5.61
N THR A 182 10.94 -5.88 -5.09
CA THR A 182 11.70 -4.71 -5.58
C THR A 182 12.61 -4.12 -4.51
N ARG A 183 12.76 -4.80 -3.37
CA ARG A 183 13.65 -4.39 -2.29
C ARG A 183 15.13 -4.43 -2.75
N PRO A 184 16.04 -3.71 -2.10
CA PRO A 184 17.47 -3.82 -2.36
C PRO A 184 17.95 -5.27 -2.24
N GLU A 185 18.78 -5.74 -3.18
CA GLU A 185 19.24 -7.14 -3.25
C GLU A 185 19.99 -7.61 -1.99
N SER A 186 20.57 -6.68 -1.24
CA SER A 186 21.23 -6.95 0.03
C SER A 186 20.28 -7.42 1.13
N LEU A 187 18.98 -7.10 1.04
CA LEU A 187 18.00 -7.49 2.03
C LEU A 187 17.54 -8.92 1.78
N ILE A 188 17.84 -9.80 2.72
CA ILE A 188 17.43 -11.21 2.72
C ILE A 188 16.48 -11.42 3.91
N GLY A 189 15.62 -12.44 3.89
CA GLY A 189 14.68 -12.74 4.99
C GLY A 189 13.26 -12.20 4.77
N VAL A 190 12.59 -11.84 5.87
CA VAL A 190 11.20 -11.34 5.89
C VAL A 190 11.16 -9.88 6.33
N ASN A 191 10.31 -9.09 5.68
CA ASN A 191 10.04 -7.70 6.09
C ASN A 191 9.33 -7.64 7.46
N LYS A 192 9.95 -6.99 8.44
CA LYS A 192 9.45 -6.77 9.81
C LYS A 192 8.95 -5.36 10.07
N ALA A 193 8.91 -4.50 9.05
CA ALA A 193 8.25 -3.21 9.17
C ALA A 193 6.83 -3.41 9.71
N SER A 194 6.38 -2.53 10.60
CA SER A 194 5.05 -2.61 11.21
C SER A 194 4.46 -1.22 11.37
N ALA A 195 3.13 -1.14 11.35
CA ALA A 195 2.42 0.11 11.54
C ALA A 195 2.54 0.58 13.01
N PRO A 196 2.49 1.90 13.26
CA PRO A 196 2.54 2.42 14.62
C PRO A 196 1.31 2.00 15.43
N ALA A 197 1.48 1.91 16.75
CA ALA A 197 0.42 1.55 17.70
C ALA A 197 -0.50 2.74 18.01
N LEU A 198 -1.06 3.35 16.96
CA LEU A 198 -1.89 4.55 17.04
C LEU A 198 -3.31 4.26 16.53
N SER A 199 -4.33 4.75 17.21
CA SER A 199 -5.74 4.53 16.85
C SER A 199 -6.39 5.82 16.33
N VAL A 200 -6.06 6.22 15.10
CA VAL A 200 -6.67 7.40 14.43
C VAL A 200 -7.18 7.02 13.04
N ASN A 201 -7.93 7.91 12.40
CA ASN A 201 -8.48 7.64 11.07
C ASN A 201 -7.38 7.61 10.00
N ALA A 202 -7.69 6.98 8.87
CA ALA A 202 -6.80 6.92 7.72
C ALA A 202 -7.50 7.30 6.41
N ILE A 203 -6.72 7.76 5.43
CA ILE A 203 -7.18 8.09 4.09
C ILE A 203 -6.19 7.58 3.04
N ALA A 204 -6.69 7.00 1.95
CA ALA A 204 -5.95 6.87 0.71
C ALA A 204 -6.49 7.85 -0.32
N VAL A 205 -5.65 8.76 -0.80
CA VAL A 205 -5.95 9.57 -2.00
C VAL A 205 -5.50 8.77 -3.22
N LEU A 206 -6.40 8.62 -4.19
CA LEU A 206 -6.21 7.76 -5.33
C LEU A 206 -5.81 8.55 -6.57
N GLN A 207 -4.76 8.07 -7.25
CA GLN A 207 -4.31 8.56 -8.54
C GLN A 207 -4.54 7.53 -9.64
N THR A 208 -4.81 8.00 -10.85
CA THR A 208 -4.96 7.15 -12.04
C THR A 208 -3.64 6.46 -12.39
N THR A 209 -3.72 5.20 -12.78
CA THR A 209 -2.59 4.45 -13.33
C THR A 209 -2.57 4.56 -14.86
N SER A 210 -1.51 4.06 -15.50
CA SER A 210 -1.46 3.91 -16.96
C SER A 210 -2.44 2.88 -17.53
N SER A 211 -3.17 2.15 -16.68
CA SER A 211 -4.18 1.18 -17.10
C SER A 211 -5.55 1.81 -17.37
N SER A 212 -5.66 3.14 -17.23
CA SER A 212 -6.84 3.91 -17.63
C SER A 212 -6.42 5.18 -18.35
N ASN A 213 -7.22 5.58 -19.36
CA ASN A 213 -7.08 6.87 -20.04
C ASN A 213 -8.05 7.92 -19.48
N ASP A 214 -8.95 7.52 -18.58
CA ASP A 214 -9.91 8.42 -17.97
C ASP A 214 -9.27 9.21 -16.82
N ALA A 215 -9.64 10.49 -16.69
CA ALA A 215 -9.28 11.28 -15.54
C ALA A 215 -10.13 10.88 -14.33
N ILE A 216 -9.70 9.85 -13.60
CA ILE A 216 -10.41 9.32 -12.43
C ILE A 216 -9.71 9.83 -11.16
N THR A 217 -10.48 10.40 -10.25
CA THR A 217 -9.97 10.90 -8.95
C THR A 217 -10.87 10.45 -7.83
N GLY A 218 -10.30 10.19 -6.66
CA GLY A 218 -11.10 9.80 -5.51
C GLY A 218 -10.28 9.61 -4.26
N GLN A 219 -10.99 9.35 -3.17
CA GLN A 219 -10.36 9.02 -1.90
C GLN A 219 -11.18 7.96 -1.17
N VAL A 220 -10.47 7.17 -0.35
CA VAL A 220 -11.05 6.17 0.54
C VAL A 220 -10.72 6.58 1.97
N SER A 221 -11.72 6.69 2.83
CA SER A 221 -11.57 6.97 4.26
C SER A 221 -11.84 5.72 5.08
N PHE A 222 -11.00 5.51 6.10
CA PHE A 222 -11.09 4.46 7.10
C PHE A 222 -11.28 5.12 8.46
N VAL A 223 -12.42 4.87 9.08
CA VAL A 223 -12.79 5.43 10.39
C VAL A 223 -13.04 4.29 11.35
N LYS A 224 -12.38 4.32 12.51
CA LYS A 224 -12.66 3.37 13.58
C LYS A 224 -14.05 3.68 14.15
N VAL A 225 -14.92 2.68 14.17
CA VAL A 225 -16.28 2.76 14.71
C VAL A 225 -16.52 1.63 15.70
N GLU A 226 -17.63 1.68 16.43
CA GLU A 226 -18.09 0.51 17.18
C GLU A 226 -18.32 -0.66 16.22
N GLY A 227 -17.80 -1.84 16.55
CA GLY A 227 -17.92 -3.02 15.69
C GLY A 227 -16.93 -3.11 14.54
N GLY A 228 -15.96 -2.20 14.39
CA GLY A 228 -14.84 -2.39 13.44
C GLY A 228 -14.34 -1.11 12.78
N VAL A 229 -14.11 -1.18 11.46
CA VAL A 229 -13.69 -0.07 10.62
C VAL A 229 -14.79 0.21 9.59
N GLN A 230 -15.24 1.46 9.55
CA GLN A 230 -16.08 1.98 8.49
C GLN A 230 -15.18 2.48 7.35
N VAL A 231 -15.41 1.95 6.16
CA VAL A 231 -14.75 2.32 4.92
C VAL A 231 -15.73 3.11 4.06
N THR A 232 -15.40 4.36 3.76
CA THR A 232 -16.20 5.22 2.88
C THR A 232 -15.37 5.70 1.70
N SER A 233 -15.98 5.86 0.53
CA SER A 233 -15.28 6.35 -0.66
C SER A 233 -16.19 7.20 -1.53
N LYS A 234 -15.56 8.14 -2.23
CA LYS A 234 -16.13 8.88 -3.35
C LYS A 234 -15.09 8.91 -4.46
N ILE A 235 -15.46 8.39 -5.63
CA ILE A 235 -14.63 8.36 -6.82
C ILE A 235 -15.39 9.03 -7.95
N ASN A 236 -14.77 10.03 -8.59
CA ASN A 236 -15.31 10.75 -9.72
C ASN A 236 -14.63 10.27 -11.01
N GLY A 237 -15.38 10.17 -12.09
CA GLY A 237 -14.89 9.73 -13.40
C GLY A 237 -14.92 8.21 -13.62
N LEU A 238 -15.41 7.44 -12.64
CA LEU A 238 -15.49 5.97 -12.75
C LEU A 238 -16.59 5.55 -13.74
N GLY A 239 -16.35 4.46 -14.47
CA GLY A 239 -17.33 3.89 -15.39
C GLY A 239 -18.59 3.38 -14.67
N LYS A 240 -19.64 3.12 -15.45
CA LYS A 240 -20.90 2.55 -14.93
C LYS A 240 -20.77 1.09 -14.47
N GLU A 241 -19.71 0.41 -14.89
CA GLU A 241 -19.46 -0.98 -14.56
C GLU A 241 -19.02 -1.14 -13.10
N ALA A 242 -19.03 -2.38 -12.64
CA ALA A 242 -18.50 -2.74 -11.33
C ALA A 242 -16.97 -2.82 -11.38
N HIS A 243 -16.34 -2.30 -10.34
CA HIS A 243 -14.88 -2.26 -10.21
C HIS A 243 -14.46 -2.90 -8.88
N GLY A 244 -13.57 -3.89 -8.94
CA GLY A 244 -12.97 -4.48 -7.74
C GLY A 244 -12.30 -3.42 -6.86
N PHE A 245 -12.41 -3.57 -5.54
CA PHE A 245 -12.06 -2.55 -4.56
C PHE A 245 -11.26 -3.20 -3.44
N HIS A 246 -9.93 -2.96 -3.39
CA HIS A 246 -9.04 -3.79 -2.58
C HIS A 246 -7.95 -3.00 -1.84
N ILE A 247 -7.62 -3.47 -0.64
CA ILE A 247 -6.39 -3.13 0.07
C ILE A 247 -5.32 -4.15 -0.33
N HIS A 248 -4.13 -3.66 -0.67
CA HIS A 248 -3.00 -4.46 -1.11
C HIS A 248 -1.90 -4.53 -0.04
N SER A 249 -1.06 -5.56 -0.12
CA SER A 249 -0.03 -5.81 0.89
C SER A 249 0.99 -4.67 1.02
N PHE A 250 1.37 -4.05 -0.11
CA PHE A 250 2.43 -3.04 -0.16
C PHE A 250 1.88 -1.66 -0.52
N GLY A 251 2.44 -0.63 0.10
CA GLY A 251 2.15 0.77 -0.21
C GLY A 251 3.13 1.34 -1.24
N GLN A 252 3.47 0.55 -2.26
CA GLN A 252 4.41 0.93 -3.30
C GLN A 252 3.69 1.20 -4.62
N LEU A 253 3.72 2.45 -5.05
CA LEU A 253 3.06 2.87 -6.30
C LEU A 253 3.94 2.54 -7.51
N SER A 254 3.33 2.14 -8.62
CA SER A 254 4.00 1.94 -9.91
C SER A 254 3.12 2.40 -11.05
N THR A 255 3.67 2.55 -12.26
CA THR A 255 2.95 3.07 -13.43
C THR A 255 1.60 2.38 -13.68
N ASN A 256 1.51 1.06 -13.53
CA ASN A 256 0.29 0.26 -13.70
C ASN A 256 -0.30 -0.27 -12.38
N GLY A 257 0.24 0.18 -11.25
CA GLY A 257 -0.14 -0.25 -9.90
C GLY A 257 0.33 -1.65 -9.49
N SER A 258 1.08 -2.40 -10.32
CA SER A 258 1.55 -3.75 -10.00
C SER A 258 2.36 -3.85 -8.70
N ALA A 259 3.08 -2.79 -8.34
CA ALA A 259 3.98 -2.78 -7.19
C ALA A 259 3.26 -2.81 -5.84
N LEU A 260 1.94 -2.63 -5.78
CA LEU A 260 1.16 -2.85 -4.56
C LEU A 260 1.17 -4.34 -4.11
N GLY A 261 1.58 -5.28 -4.98
CA GLY A 261 1.59 -6.71 -4.70
C GLY A 261 0.20 -7.34 -4.69
N GLY A 262 0.04 -8.51 -4.06
CA GLY A 262 -1.26 -9.16 -3.88
C GLY A 262 -2.21 -8.39 -2.96
N HIS A 263 -3.44 -8.89 -2.81
CA HIS A 263 -4.34 -8.37 -1.79
C HIS A 263 -3.73 -8.58 -0.41
N TRP A 264 -4.03 -7.70 0.53
CA TRP A 264 -3.54 -7.86 1.89
C TRP A 264 -4.13 -9.13 2.50
N ALA A 265 -3.26 -10.09 2.82
CA ALA A 265 -3.65 -11.39 3.35
C ALA A 265 -2.57 -11.96 4.29
N THR A 266 -2.96 -12.96 5.09
CA THR A 266 -2.03 -13.89 5.77
C THR A 266 -2.05 -15.25 5.10
N THR A 267 -1.05 -16.09 5.39
CA THR A 267 -0.97 -17.46 4.88
C THR A 267 -2.26 -18.23 5.16
N GLY A 268 -2.80 -18.88 4.12
CA GLY A 268 -4.01 -19.71 4.21
C GLY A 268 -5.32 -18.95 3.95
N GLN A 269 -5.28 -17.63 3.80
CA GLN A 269 -6.42 -16.89 3.27
C GLN A 269 -6.50 -17.04 1.74
N THR A 270 -7.73 -16.97 1.22
CA THR A 270 -8.10 -17.04 -0.18
C THR A 270 -8.94 -15.82 -0.54
N HIS A 271 -8.89 -15.39 -1.79
CA HIS A 271 -9.74 -14.29 -2.25
C HIS A 271 -11.23 -14.66 -2.14
N SER A 272 -12.07 -13.73 -1.67
CA SER A 272 -13.54 -13.87 -1.65
C SER A 272 -14.24 -12.51 -1.53
N LEU A 273 -15.52 -12.44 -1.90
CA LEU A 273 -16.34 -11.25 -1.63
C LEU A 273 -16.64 -11.08 -0.13
N PRO A 274 -16.94 -9.86 0.36
CA PRO A 274 -17.34 -9.65 1.76
C PRO A 274 -18.62 -10.40 2.18
N SER A 275 -19.54 -10.64 1.24
CA SER A 275 -20.89 -11.18 1.44
C SER A 275 -21.01 -12.70 1.29
N THR A 276 -19.96 -13.40 0.83
CA THR A 276 -19.98 -14.87 0.78
C THR A 276 -19.79 -15.45 2.19
N LEU A 277 -20.89 -15.37 2.97
CA LEU A 277 -21.05 -15.79 4.37
C LEU A 277 -20.68 -17.26 4.65
N GLN A 278 -20.33 -18.04 3.63
CA GLN A 278 -19.89 -19.42 3.81
C GLN A 278 -18.40 -19.53 4.20
N ASN A 279 -17.56 -18.51 3.95
CA ASN A 279 -16.10 -18.57 4.17
C ASN A 279 -15.50 -17.30 4.80
N SER A 280 -16.27 -16.57 5.62
CA SER A 280 -15.85 -15.26 6.16
C SER A 280 -14.51 -15.25 6.92
N ASN A 281 -14.04 -16.41 7.41
CA ASN A 281 -12.79 -16.51 8.17
C ASN A 281 -11.56 -16.84 7.33
N THR A 282 -11.71 -17.06 6.02
CA THR A 282 -10.59 -17.36 5.12
C THR A 282 -10.40 -16.32 4.02
N ARG A 283 -11.26 -15.31 3.92
CA ARG A 283 -11.12 -14.22 2.93
C ARG A 283 -9.83 -13.44 3.12
N HIS A 284 -9.26 -12.83 2.09
CA HIS A 284 -8.16 -11.87 2.31
C HIS A 284 -8.66 -10.67 3.13
N TYR A 285 -7.81 -10.12 4.00
CA TYR A 285 -8.13 -8.89 4.74
C TYR A 285 -8.46 -7.72 3.82
N GLY A 286 -7.76 -7.64 2.70
CA GLY A 286 -7.90 -6.53 1.76
C GLY A 286 -9.06 -6.64 0.80
N ASP A 287 -9.81 -7.73 0.78
CA ASP A 287 -10.98 -7.83 -0.09
C ASP A 287 -12.07 -6.89 0.45
N LEU A 288 -12.58 -5.97 -0.37
CA LEU A 288 -13.74 -5.12 0.00
C LEU A 288 -14.87 -5.23 -1.03
N GLY A 289 -14.76 -6.14 -1.99
CA GLY A 289 -15.75 -6.41 -3.01
C GLY A 289 -15.69 -5.38 -4.13
N ASN A 290 -16.83 -4.79 -4.47
CA ASN A 290 -16.97 -3.93 -5.65
C ASN A 290 -17.45 -2.51 -5.29
N ILE A 291 -17.06 -1.56 -6.13
CA ILE A 291 -17.61 -0.20 -6.19
C ILE A 291 -18.12 0.08 -7.61
N CYS A 292 -19.21 0.84 -7.76
CA CYS A 292 -19.73 1.28 -9.05
C CYS A 292 -20.17 2.74 -9.00
N ALA A 293 -20.30 3.36 -10.17
CA ALA A 293 -20.90 4.69 -10.28
C ALA A 293 -22.39 4.65 -9.88
N PHE A 294 -22.79 5.53 -8.98
CA PHE A 294 -24.18 5.68 -8.50
C PHE A 294 -25.11 6.23 -9.59
N ASP A 295 -24.58 7.04 -10.50
CA ASP A 295 -25.31 7.52 -11.67
C ASP A 295 -24.41 7.52 -12.91
N SER A 296 -24.87 6.83 -13.95
CA SER A 296 -24.23 6.76 -15.26
C SER A 296 -23.97 8.13 -15.90
N ALA A 297 -24.79 9.14 -15.58
CA ALA A 297 -24.63 10.52 -16.06
C ALA A 297 -23.59 11.31 -15.25
N TYR A 298 -23.40 11.00 -13.96
CA TYR A 298 -22.51 11.79 -13.08
C TYR A 298 -21.14 11.15 -12.83
N LYS A 299 -20.86 9.93 -13.31
CA LYS A 299 -19.58 9.19 -13.11
C LYS A 299 -19.06 9.21 -11.65
N ASN A 300 -19.96 9.37 -10.68
CA ASN A 300 -19.64 9.46 -9.27
C ASN A 300 -20.00 8.14 -8.60
N ALA A 301 -18.99 7.43 -8.10
CA ALA A 301 -19.11 6.20 -7.35
C ALA A 301 -19.01 6.48 -5.85
N TYR A 302 -19.88 5.86 -5.07
CA TYR A 302 -19.90 5.97 -3.62
C TYR A 302 -19.78 4.59 -2.99
N TYR A 303 -19.09 4.52 -1.86
CA TYR A 303 -18.92 3.29 -1.09
C TYR A 303 -19.10 3.60 0.39
N ASN A 304 -19.76 2.71 1.12
CA ASN A 304 -19.88 2.76 2.58
C ASN A 304 -20.07 1.35 3.11
N PHE A 305 -19.06 0.80 3.76
CA PHE A 305 -19.07 -0.56 4.28
C PHE A 305 -18.40 -0.58 5.66
N THR A 306 -19.02 -1.24 6.63
CA THR A 306 -18.44 -1.43 7.95
C THR A 306 -18.08 -2.89 8.14
N THR A 307 -16.86 -3.16 8.60
CA THR A 307 -16.39 -4.52 8.83
C THR A 307 -15.49 -4.60 10.05
N ASN A 308 -15.61 -5.70 10.80
CA ASN A 308 -14.68 -6.09 11.87
C ASN A 308 -13.49 -6.92 11.36
N TYR A 309 -13.44 -7.21 10.06
CA TYR A 309 -12.42 -8.10 9.49
C TYR A 309 -11.04 -7.43 9.41
N ILE A 310 -11.00 -6.10 9.36
CA ILE A 310 -9.77 -5.30 9.39
C ILE A 310 -9.70 -4.46 10.65
N SER A 311 -8.48 -4.16 11.10
CA SER A 311 -8.20 -3.17 12.14
C SER A 311 -7.71 -1.86 11.52
N ILE A 312 -7.96 -0.74 12.19
CA ILE A 312 -7.50 0.57 11.71
C ILE A 312 -5.98 0.65 11.63
N GLN A 313 -5.26 0.04 12.58
CA GLN A 313 -3.80 -0.04 12.53
C GLN A 313 -3.30 -0.90 11.37
N GLY A 314 -4.05 -1.95 11.03
CA GLY A 314 -3.68 -2.89 9.99
C GLY A 314 -3.64 -2.30 8.59
N VAL A 315 -4.34 -1.18 8.35
CA VAL A 315 -4.40 -0.55 7.02
C VAL A 315 -3.30 0.49 6.76
N TYR A 316 -2.66 1.04 7.80
CA TYR A 316 -1.69 2.13 7.61
C TYR A 316 -0.52 1.70 6.72
N GLY A 317 -0.14 2.56 5.77
CA GLY A 317 0.96 2.32 4.84
C GLY A 317 0.74 1.19 3.84
N ARG A 318 -0.45 0.58 3.81
CA ARG A 318 -0.82 -0.37 2.75
C ARG A 318 -1.25 0.35 1.49
N GLY A 319 -1.21 -0.39 0.40
CA GLY A 319 -1.73 0.04 -0.89
C GLY A 319 -3.24 -0.05 -0.93
N PHE A 320 -3.87 0.82 -1.71
CA PHE A 320 -5.27 0.72 -2.07
C PHE A 320 -5.38 0.72 -3.59
N ALA A 321 -6.22 -0.14 -4.17
CA ALA A 321 -6.49 -0.16 -5.61
C ALA A 321 -7.98 -0.22 -5.93
N VAL A 322 -8.34 0.43 -7.04
CA VAL A 322 -9.61 0.19 -7.73
C VAL A 322 -9.26 -0.46 -9.06
N HIS A 323 -9.95 -1.54 -9.39
CA HIS A 323 -9.66 -2.36 -10.54
C HIS A 323 -10.54 -2.02 -11.76
N ALA A 324 -10.12 -2.45 -12.94
CA ALA A 324 -10.78 -2.17 -14.22
C ALA A 324 -12.10 -2.93 -14.37
N SER A 325 -12.19 -4.11 -13.75
CA SER A 325 -13.28 -5.06 -13.89
C SER A 325 -13.85 -5.44 -12.53
N ARG A 326 -15.02 -6.09 -12.58
CA ARG A 326 -15.70 -6.68 -11.44
C ARG A 326 -14.85 -7.73 -10.75
N ASP A 327 -14.84 -7.67 -9.43
CA ASP A 327 -14.43 -8.76 -8.54
C ASP A 327 -15.55 -9.83 -8.45
N LEU A 328 -15.22 -11.08 -8.76
CA LEU A 328 -16.13 -12.23 -8.69
C LEU A 328 -15.96 -13.09 -7.42
N GLY A 329 -14.97 -12.77 -6.57
CA GLY A 329 -14.65 -13.51 -5.35
C GLY A 329 -13.93 -14.84 -5.60
N ASP A 330 -13.30 -15.01 -6.77
CA ASP A 330 -12.60 -16.23 -7.19
C ASP A 330 -11.19 -15.95 -7.78
N SER A 331 -10.77 -16.61 -8.85
CA SER A 331 -9.50 -16.24 -9.51
C SER A 331 -9.56 -14.89 -10.24
N ASN A 332 -10.76 -14.35 -10.46
CA ASN A 332 -10.98 -13.06 -11.09
C ASN A 332 -11.06 -11.91 -10.06
N VAL A 333 -9.87 -11.40 -9.71
CA VAL A 333 -9.66 -10.32 -8.74
C VAL A 333 -9.91 -8.90 -9.30
N GLY A 334 -10.73 -8.76 -10.34
CA GLY A 334 -11.06 -7.46 -10.94
C GLY A 334 -10.12 -6.95 -12.04
N GLY A 335 -9.08 -7.70 -12.42
CA GLY A 335 -8.20 -7.31 -13.54
C GLY A 335 -7.23 -6.16 -13.22
N ALA A 336 -6.92 -5.34 -14.23
CA ALA A 336 -5.91 -4.26 -14.13
C ALA A 336 -6.28 -3.22 -13.07
N ARG A 337 -5.29 -2.58 -12.42
CA ARG A 337 -5.52 -1.54 -11.41
C ARG A 337 -5.63 -0.19 -12.10
N ILE A 338 -6.78 0.46 -12.06
CA ILE A 338 -7.03 1.75 -12.73
C ILE A 338 -6.80 2.96 -11.80
N LEU A 339 -6.90 2.74 -10.49
CA LEU A 339 -6.52 3.70 -9.47
C LEU A 339 -5.63 3.03 -8.43
N GLN A 340 -4.76 3.83 -7.82
CA GLN A 340 -3.94 3.39 -6.70
C GLN A 340 -3.69 4.53 -5.70
N GLY A 341 -3.40 4.18 -4.45
CA GLY A 341 -2.93 5.13 -3.43
C GLY A 341 -2.31 4.39 -2.25
N VAL A 342 -1.65 5.15 -1.37
CA VAL A 342 -1.12 4.63 -0.10
C VAL A 342 -2.01 5.14 1.04
N ILE A 343 -2.36 4.27 1.97
CA ILE A 343 -3.23 4.60 3.10
C ILE A 343 -2.42 5.36 4.15
N ALA A 344 -2.68 6.65 4.28
CA ALA A 344 -2.04 7.58 5.20
C ALA A 344 -2.77 7.68 6.54
N ILE A 345 -2.02 7.87 7.62
CA ILE A 345 -2.54 8.24 8.94
C ILE A 345 -2.99 9.70 8.91
N VAL A 346 -4.16 10.02 9.45
CA VAL A 346 -4.74 11.37 9.43
C VAL A 346 -4.68 12.02 10.80
N ASN A 347 -4.41 13.33 10.83
CA ASN A 347 -4.51 14.13 12.04
C ASN A 347 -5.95 14.07 12.59
N PRO A 348 -6.18 13.75 13.88
CA PRO A 348 -7.52 13.70 14.46
C PRO A 348 -8.35 14.98 14.32
N SER A 349 -7.71 16.14 14.13
CA SER A 349 -8.39 17.42 13.86
C SER A 349 -8.90 17.57 12.42
N THR A 350 -8.47 16.71 11.50
CA THR A 350 -8.90 16.71 10.10
C THR A 350 -10.21 15.93 9.95
N SER A 351 -11.20 16.54 9.30
CA SER A 351 -12.40 15.82 8.88
C SER A 351 -12.07 14.78 7.81
N THR A 352 -12.44 13.53 8.06
CA THR A 352 -12.34 12.44 7.08
C THR A 352 -13.69 12.09 6.45
N ASN A 353 -14.72 12.91 6.67
CA ASN A 353 -16.06 12.66 6.16
C ASN A 353 -16.07 12.73 4.63
N VAL A 354 -16.31 11.59 4.00
CA VAL A 354 -16.65 11.52 2.59
C VAL A 354 -18.16 11.66 2.52
N ASN A 355 -18.66 12.80 2.03
CA ASN A 355 -20.10 13.02 1.85
C ASN A 355 -20.68 11.95 0.92
N THR A 356 -21.24 10.89 1.49
CA THR A 356 -21.99 9.85 0.80
C THR A 356 -23.48 10.21 0.82
N PRO A 357 -24.25 9.88 -0.23
CA PRO A 357 -25.69 10.03 -0.19
C PRO A 357 -26.30 9.28 1.01
N PRO A 358 -27.42 9.74 1.62
CA PRO A 358 -27.96 9.16 2.85
C PRO A 358 -28.61 7.77 2.69
N THR A 359 -28.86 7.35 1.45
CA THR A 359 -29.78 6.25 1.09
C THR A 359 -29.25 5.14 0.18
N PRO A 360 -27.96 4.91 -0.10
CA PRO A 360 -27.58 3.65 -0.71
C PRO A 360 -27.72 2.57 0.36
N ASP A 361 -28.61 1.62 0.14
CA ASP A 361 -28.66 0.39 0.94
C ASP A 361 -27.40 -0.41 0.62
N PHE A 362 -26.33 -0.17 1.39
CA PHE A 362 -25.03 -0.83 1.25
C PHE A 362 -24.99 -2.22 1.88
N ALA A 363 -26.08 -2.62 2.53
CA ALA A 363 -26.20 -3.94 3.10
C ALA A 363 -26.66 -4.89 1.99
N PHE A 364 -25.76 -5.78 1.57
CA PHE A 364 -26.01 -6.96 0.75
C PHE A 364 -26.16 -6.72 -0.78
N ASP A 365 -25.14 -7.18 -1.52
CA ASP A 365 -25.22 -7.86 -2.82
C ASP A 365 -26.11 -7.31 -3.96
N ASN A 366 -26.40 -6.01 -4.04
CA ASN A 366 -27.06 -5.44 -5.23
C ASN A 366 -26.51 -4.10 -5.74
N ILE A 367 -25.40 -3.58 -5.20
CA ILE A 367 -24.84 -2.31 -5.69
C ILE A 367 -24.21 -2.48 -7.07
N CYS A 368 -23.87 -3.69 -7.47
CA CYS A 368 -23.47 -4.02 -8.82
C CYS A 368 -24.31 -5.19 -9.34
N ALA A 369 -25.64 -5.16 -9.28
CA ALA A 369 -26.42 -6.14 -10.03
C ALA A 369 -26.04 -6.06 -11.52
N GLU A 370 -26.03 -7.18 -12.23
CA GLU A 370 -25.67 -7.27 -13.65
C GLU A 370 -26.40 -6.20 -14.49
N GLY A 371 -25.70 -5.13 -14.86
CA GLY A 371 -26.26 -4.03 -15.63
C GLY A 371 -27.01 -2.99 -14.78
N ALA A 372 -26.51 -1.76 -14.83
CA ALA A 372 -27.22 -0.49 -14.71
C ALA A 372 -28.45 -0.41 -13.78
N PHE A 373 -28.34 0.46 -12.78
CA PHE A 373 -29.49 1.14 -12.17
C PHE A 373 -30.42 1.69 -13.28
N ASN A 374 -31.61 1.08 -13.46
CA ASN A 374 -32.73 1.69 -14.16
C ASN A 374 -33.58 2.43 -13.13
N GLY A 375 -33.20 3.68 -12.82
CA GLY A 375 -34.12 4.63 -12.22
C GLY A 375 -35.30 4.85 -13.18
N GLU A 376 -36.51 4.64 -12.69
CA GLU A 376 -37.77 4.56 -13.43
C GLU A 376 -38.00 5.71 -14.43
N THR A 377 -38.45 5.37 -15.65
CA THR A 377 -39.44 6.18 -16.37
C THR A 377 -40.48 5.28 -17.03
N ASN A 378 -41.74 5.49 -16.60
CA ASN A 378 -43.02 5.13 -17.21
C ASN A 378 -43.23 3.73 -17.82
N SER A 379 -44.23 3.06 -17.23
CA SER A 379 -44.98 1.95 -17.81
C SER A 379 -45.42 2.22 -19.25
N THR A 380 -44.94 1.40 -20.19
CA THR A 380 -45.73 0.98 -21.36
C THR A 380 -45.29 -0.42 -21.77
N SER A 381 -46.28 -1.31 -21.82
CA SER A 381 -46.16 -2.72 -22.18
C SER A 381 -45.95 -2.96 -23.68
N SER A 382 -44.98 -3.79 -24.02
CA SER A 382 -44.92 -4.67 -25.21
C SER A 382 -43.52 -5.29 -25.20
N GLY A 383 -43.24 -6.57 -25.43
CA GLY A 383 -43.95 -7.73 -25.91
C GLY A 383 -42.87 -8.81 -26.10
N SER A 384 -43.24 -10.07 -25.91
CA SER A 384 -42.39 -11.26 -25.94
C SER A 384 -41.53 -11.44 -27.20
N GLY A 385 -40.28 -11.90 -27.01
CA GLY A 385 -39.44 -12.48 -28.05
C GLY A 385 -38.41 -13.43 -27.43
N SER A 386 -38.75 -14.72 -27.42
CA SER A 386 -37.87 -15.83 -27.08
C SER A 386 -37.00 -16.20 -28.27
N GLU A 387 -35.69 -16.40 -28.08
CA GLU A 387 -34.89 -17.25 -28.95
C GLU A 387 -33.85 -18.00 -28.12
N SER A 388 -34.04 -19.31 -28.11
CA SER A 388 -33.14 -20.34 -27.59
C SER A 388 -32.16 -20.74 -28.69
N GLU A 389 -30.87 -20.91 -28.37
CA GLU A 389 -30.03 -21.84 -29.13
C GLU A 389 -29.13 -22.65 -28.21
N SER A 390 -28.92 -23.88 -28.65
CA SER A 390 -28.64 -25.09 -27.91
C SER A 390 -27.16 -25.45 -27.83
N GLU A 391 -26.85 -26.26 -26.82
CA GLU A 391 -25.63 -27.02 -26.63
C GLU A 391 -25.19 -27.80 -27.88
N ASN A 392 -23.87 -27.94 -28.07
CA ASN A 392 -23.31 -29.20 -28.56
C ASN A 392 -21.91 -29.44 -27.97
N SER A 393 -21.80 -30.55 -27.23
CA SER A 393 -20.54 -31.10 -26.73
C SER A 393 -19.87 -31.96 -27.80
N SER A 394 -18.53 -31.99 -27.85
CA SER A 394 -17.79 -33.26 -27.78
C SER A 394 -16.28 -33.07 -27.95
N SER A 395 -15.54 -33.54 -26.93
CA SER A 395 -14.26 -34.26 -26.97
C SER A 395 -13.21 -33.94 -28.05
N GLN A 396 -11.98 -33.62 -27.64
CA GLN A 396 -10.79 -34.39 -28.06
C GLN A 396 -9.70 -34.37 -26.98
N LEU A 397 -9.46 -35.55 -26.40
CA LEU A 397 -8.22 -35.96 -25.76
C LEU A 397 -7.18 -36.20 -26.85
N VAL A 398 -5.97 -35.64 -26.72
CA VAL A 398 -4.78 -36.17 -27.37
C VAL A 398 -3.71 -36.42 -26.33
N SER A 399 -3.54 -37.71 -26.06
CA SER A 399 -2.42 -38.35 -25.39
C SER A 399 -1.13 -38.22 -26.22
N SER A 400 0.02 -38.15 -25.54
CA SER A 400 1.15 -39.10 -25.62
C SER A 400 2.51 -38.38 -25.55
N LEU A 401 3.35 -38.66 -24.55
CA LEU A 401 4.37 -39.71 -24.63
C LEU A 401 5.14 -39.89 -23.30
N PHE A 402 5.42 -41.16 -23.02
CA PHE A 402 6.24 -41.78 -21.97
C PHE A 402 7.71 -41.27 -21.95
N ILE A 403 8.48 -41.41 -20.86
CA ILE A 403 9.31 -42.61 -20.56
C ILE A 403 9.85 -42.64 -19.10
N LEU A 404 9.65 -43.83 -18.51
CA LEU A 404 10.30 -44.62 -17.45
C LEU A 404 11.32 -44.04 -16.43
N GLY A 405 11.18 -44.58 -15.20
CA GLY A 405 12.30 -44.80 -14.27
C GLY A 405 11.93 -45.41 -12.91
N LEU A 406 11.23 -46.56 -12.87
CA LEU A 406 11.04 -47.36 -11.65
C LEU A 406 12.08 -48.49 -11.62
N PHE A 407 12.97 -48.49 -10.63
CA PHE A 407 13.77 -49.66 -10.26
C PHE A 407 13.21 -50.27 -8.99
N SER A 408 12.70 -51.49 -9.13
CA SER A 408 12.44 -52.44 -8.06
C SER A 408 13.72 -53.18 -7.68
N SER A 409 13.90 -53.47 -6.41
CA SER A 409 14.29 -54.84 -6.03
C SER A 409 13.98 -55.11 -4.56
N LEU A 410 13.15 -56.14 -4.42
CA LEU A 410 12.68 -56.77 -3.20
C LEU A 410 13.83 -57.55 -2.54
N PHE A 411 13.89 -57.48 -1.22
CA PHE A 411 14.72 -58.31 -0.36
C PHE A 411 14.19 -59.76 -0.32
N VAL A 412 15.07 -60.70 0.07
CA VAL A 412 14.82 -62.09 0.56
C VAL A 412 15.10 -63.23 -0.45
N LEU A 413 16.29 -63.85 -0.35
CA LEU A 413 16.51 -65.26 0.08
C LEU A 413 17.98 -65.71 -0.11
N LEU A 414 18.56 -66.24 0.98
CA LEU A 414 19.57 -67.31 1.10
C LEU A 414 20.69 -67.39 0.03
N PHE A 415 21.90 -66.98 0.37
CA PHE A 415 23.05 -67.83 0.76
C PHE A 415 24.26 -66.96 1.11
#